data_AF-A0A1B6MKF3-F1
#
_entry.id   AF-A0A1B6MKF3-F1
#
_cell.length_a   1.000
_cell.length_b   1.000
_cell.length_c   1.000
_cell.angle_alpha   90.00
_cell.angle_beta   90.00
_cell.angle_gamma   90.00
#
_symmetry.space_group_name_H-M   'P 1'
#
loop_
_entity.id
_entity.type
_entity.pdbx_description
1 polymer ?
#
loop_
_entity_poly.entity_id
_entity_poly.type
_entity_poly.pdbx_seq_one_letter_code
_entity_poly.pdbx_strand_id
1 'polypeptide(L)'
;FSVPKMMKAATYLERGSIFLTPNTDERYPVDGEAVLPATGAFVAAVQTCAERKPVVLGKPGAYIRKYLVDKHKIDPSRTIMIGDRCNSDILLGKRCGFQTLLVLT
;
A
#
# COMPACT_ATOMS: atom_id res chain seq x y z
N PHE A 1 -10.06 -15.18 -1.27
CA PHE A 1 -8.68 -15.71 -1.16
C PHE A 1 -8.78 -17.19 -0.79
N SER A 2 -8.00 -18.10 -1.40
CA SER A 2 -8.11 -19.54 -1.15
C SER A 2 -6.74 -20.18 -0.99
N VAL A 3 -6.67 -21.30 -0.25
CA VAL A 3 -5.42 -22.03 0.01
C VAL A 3 -4.70 -22.40 -1.30
N PRO A 4 -5.34 -22.91 -2.36
CA PRO A 4 -4.65 -23.20 -3.61
C PRO A 4 -4.02 -21.97 -4.28
N LYS A 5 -4.66 -20.80 -4.19
CA LYS A 5 -4.10 -19.54 -4.74
C LYS A 5 -2.87 -19.09 -3.93
N MET A 6 -2.92 -19.24 -2.60
CA MET A 6 -1.80 -18.92 -1.72
C MET A 6 -0.61 -19.86 -1.96
N MET A 7 -0.84 -21.16 -2.06
CA MET A 7 0.19 -22.15 -2.40
C MET A 7 0.87 -21.82 -3.74
N LYS A 8 0.08 -21.45 -4.75
CA LYS A 8 0.60 -21.06 -6.07
C LYS A 8 1.46 -19.80 -5.97
N ALA A 9 0.99 -18.78 -5.26
CA ALA A 9 1.74 -17.54 -5.04
C ALA A 9 3.08 -17.83 -4.34
N ALA A 10 3.06 -18.53 -3.21
CA ALA A 10 4.28 -18.87 -2.45
C ALA A 10 5.28 -19.69 -3.29
N THR A 11 4.81 -20.70 -4.02
CA THR A 11 5.66 -21.50 -4.92
C THR A 11 6.34 -20.65 -5.99
N TYR A 12 5.65 -19.65 -6.54
CA TYR A 12 6.25 -18.75 -7.53
C TYR A 12 7.27 -17.80 -6.91
N LEU A 13 7.02 -17.32 -5.69
CA LEU A 13 7.96 -16.47 -4.96
C LEU A 13 9.24 -17.23 -4.60
N GLU A 14 9.12 -18.50 -4.22
CA GLU A 14 10.25 -19.40 -3.96
C GLU A 14 11.13 -19.59 -5.21
N ARG A 15 10.49 -19.68 -6.39
CA ARG A 15 11.18 -19.77 -7.69
C ARG A 15 11.79 -18.45 -8.18
N GLY A 16 11.81 -17.41 -7.35
CA GLY A 16 12.43 -16.12 -7.68
C GLY A 16 11.52 -15.10 -8.35
N SER A 17 10.20 -15.31 -8.39
CA SER A 17 9.27 -14.29 -8.89
C SER A 17 9.28 -13.03 -8.02
N ILE A 18 8.95 -11.88 -8.61
CA ILE A 18 8.84 -10.61 -7.88
C ILE A 18 7.51 -10.56 -7.12
N PHE A 19 7.56 -10.22 -5.83
CA PHE A 19 6.37 -10.00 -5.01
C PHE A 19 5.96 -8.52 -5.03
N LEU A 20 4.87 -8.19 -5.73
CA LEU A 20 4.37 -6.82 -5.85
C LEU A 20 2.99 -6.69 -5.19
N THR A 21 2.74 -5.57 -4.50
CA THR A 21 1.41 -5.22 -3.98
C THR A 21 1.10 -3.73 -4.18
N PRO A 22 -0.15 -3.34 -4.48
CA PRO A 22 -0.52 -1.93 -4.59
C PRO A 22 -0.52 -1.22 -3.23
N ASN A 23 -0.98 -1.86 -2.17
CA ASN A 23 -1.02 -1.32 -0.80
C ASN A 23 -0.96 -2.46 0.22
N THR A 24 -0.92 -2.11 1.51
CA THR A 24 -0.93 -3.05 2.63
C THR A 24 -1.95 -2.65 3.69
N ASP A 25 -3.06 -2.03 3.27
CA ASP A 25 -4.13 -1.59 4.18
C ASP A 25 -4.72 -2.78 4.93
N GLU A 26 -4.89 -2.69 6.25
CA GLU A 26 -5.28 -3.85 7.06
C GLU A 26 -6.75 -4.21 6.86
N ARG A 27 -7.61 -3.19 6.80
CA ARG A 27 -9.08 -3.32 6.67
C ARG A 27 -9.70 -2.17 5.90
N TYR A 28 -10.90 -2.41 5.35
CA TYR A 28 -11.73 -1.37 4.75
C TYR A 28 -12.48 -0.59 5.84
N PRO A 29 -12.65 0.73 5.68
CA PRO A 29 -13.60 1.48 6.49
C PRO A 29 -15.01 1.13 6.01
N VAL A 30 -15.77 0.44 6.86
CA VAL A 30 -17.18 0.14 6.60
C VAL A 30 -18.00 0.42 7.84
N ASP A 31 -19.22 0.88 7.62
CA ASP A 31 -20.19 1.07 8.69
C ASP A 31 -20.76 -0.28 9.15
N GLY A 32 -21.01 -0.41 10.44
CA GLY A 32 -21.57 -1.62 11.07
C GLY A 32 -20.54 -2.41 11.89
N GLU A 33 -20.93 -3.62 12.30
CA GLU A 33 -20.14 -4.44 13.25
C GLU A 33 -19.09 -5.33 12.56
N ALA A 34 -19.12 -5.42 11.22
CA ALA A 34 -18.25 -6.31 10.47
C ALA A 34 -16.87 -5.71 10.21
N VAL A 35 -15.81 -6.44 10.56
CA VAL A 35 -14.44 -6.08 10.18
C VAL A 35 -14.10 -6.73 8.85
N LEU A 36 -13.96 -5.92 7.79
CA LEU A 36 -13.64 -6.42 6.46
C LEU A 36 -12.14 -6.37 6.19
N PRO A 37 -11.49 -7.51 5.89
CA PRO A 37 -10.07 -7.53 5.55
C PRO A 37 -9.83 -6.80 4.23
N ALA A 38 -8.81 -5.93 4.21
CA ALA A 38 -8.32 -5.31 2.99
C ALA A 38 -7.08 -6.04 2.46
N THR A 39 -6.42 -5.48 1.46
CA THR A 39 -5.31 -6.11 0.74
C THR A 39 -4.18 -6.55 1.69
N GLY A 40 -3.89 -5.78 2.73
CA GLY A 40 -2.85 -6.07 3.72
C GLY A 40 -3.03 -7.42 4.43
N ALA A 41 -4.26 -7.84 4.71
CA ALA A 41 -4.54 -9.13 5.35
C ALA A 41 -4.11 -10.31 4.45
N PHE A 42 -4.42 -10.23 3.16
CA PHE A 42 -4.04 -11.27 2.19
C PHE A 42 -2.54 -11.25 1.88
N VAL A 43 -1.95 -10.06 1.80
CA VAL A 43 -0.51 -9.88 1.62
C VAL A 43 0.26 -10.46 2.79
N ALA A 44 -0.19 -10.22 4.02
CA ALA A 44 0.42 -10.79 5.22
C ALA A 44 0.40 -12.32 5.20
N ALA A 45 -0.72 -12.93 4.80
CA ALA A 45 -0.82 -14.39 4.69
C ALA A 45 0.22 -14.96 3.70
N VAL A 46 0.36 -14.35 2.51
CA VAL A 46 1.36 -14.77 1.51
C VAL A 46 2.78 -14.47 1.98
N GLN A 47 3.03 -13.30 2.59
CA GLN A 47 4.33 -12.92 3.11
C GLN A 47 4.82 -13.90 4.17
N THR A 48 3.93 -14.34 5.06
CA THR A 48 4.27 -15.31 6.12
C THR A 48 4.64 -16.66 5.51
N CYS A 49 3.82 -17.20 4.61
CA CYS A 49 4.08 -18.55 4.08
C CYS A 49 5.21 -18.59 3.04
N ALA A 50 5.51 -17.47 2.38
CA ALA A 50 6.60 -17.37 1.41
C ALA A 50 7.89 -16.82 2.02
N GLU A 51 7.88 -16.40 3.30
CA GLU A 51 8.99 -15.76 4.02
C GLU A 51 9.63 -14.58 3.25
N ARG A 52 8.83 -13.89 2.44
CA ARG A 52 9.29 -12.86 1.51
C ARG A 52 8.45 -11.60 1.66
N LYS A 53 9.12 -10.46 1.86
CA LYS A 53 8.44 -9.16 1.93
C LYS A 53 8.04 -8.68 0.52
N PRO A 54 6.83 -8.12 0.37
CA PRO A 54 6.39 -7.53 -0.89
C PRO A 54 7.06 -6.18 -1.12
N VAL A 55 7.19 -5.79 -2.39
CA VAL A 55 7.43 -4.41 -2.78
C VAL A 55 6.08 -3.71 -2.92
N VAL A 56 5.86 -2.70 -2.06
CA VAL A 56 4.63 -1.89 -2.06
C VAL A 56 4.78 -0.76 -3.08
N LEU A 57 3.93 -0.76 -4.10
CA LEU A 57 3.99 0.20 -5.21
C LEU A 57 3.23 1.50 -4.92
N GLY A 58 2.10 1.42 -4.20
CA GLY A 58 1.27 2.57 -3.84
C GLY A 58 1.75 3.24 -2.56
N LYS A 59 0.83 3.92 -1.86
CA LYS A 59 1.10 4.64 -0.60
C LYS A 59 1.57 3.69 0.51
N PRO A 60 2.54 4.09 1.35
CA PRO A 60 3.37 5.30 1.32
C PRO A 60 4.66 5.12 0.50
N GLY A 61 4.71 4.13 -0.39
CA GLY A 61 5.91 3.66 -1.09
C GLY A 61 6.63 4.72 -1.92
N ALA A 62 7.95 4.57 -2.07
CA ALA A 62 8.77 5.51 -2.84
C ALA A 62 8.46 5.52 -4.34
N TYR A 63 7.88 4.42 -4.86
CA TYR A 63 7.51 4.30 -6.27
C TYR A 63 6.48 5.34 -6.69
N ILE A 64 5.38 5.48 -5.94
CA ILE A 64 4.34 6.45 -6.28
C ILE A 64 4.86 7.89 -6.15
N ARG A 65 5.76 8.18 -5.19
CA ARG A 65 6.46 9.47 -5.12
C ARG A 65 7.23 9.75 -6.41
N LYS A 66 8.10 8.83 -6.82
CA LYS A 66 8.92 8.98 -8.03
C LYS A 66 8.03 9.20 -9.26
N TYR A 67 6.96 8.42 -9.36
CA TYR A 67 6.00 8.54 -10.45
C TYR A 67 5.29 9.91 -10.45
N LEU A 68 4.81 10.39 -9.31
CA LEU A 68 4.11 11.68 -9.21
C LEU A 68 5.05 12.86 -9.48
N VAL A 69 6.21 12.91 -8.83
CA VAL A 69 7.12 14.06 -8.92
C VAL A 69 7.88 14.07 -10.25
N ASP A 70 8.52 12.97 -10.63
CA ASP A 70 9.42 12.96 -11.78
C ASP A 70 8.65 12.96 -13.10
N LYS A 71 7.56 12.17 -13.19
CA LYS A 71 6.82 12.02 -14.44
C LYS A 71 5.90 13.20 -14.72
N HIS A 72 5.22 13.70 -13.69
CA HIS A 72 4.25 14.78 -13.84
C HIS A 72 4.81 16.16 -13.49
N LYS A 73 6.10 16.25 -13.11
CA LYS A 73 6.81 17.50 -12.78
C LYS A 73 6.04 18.36 -11.77
N ILE A 74 5.44 17.69 -10.79
CA ILE A 74 4.64 18.34 -9.75
C ILE A 74 5.58 19.13 -8.83
N ASP A 75 5.26 20.40 -8.59
CA ASP A 75 5.95 21.24 -7.61
C ASP A 75 5.46 20.89 -6.20
N PRO A 76 6.31 20.29 -5.33
CA PRO A 76 5.89 19.90 -3.99
C PRO A 76 5.41 21.07 -3.14
N SER A 77 5.98 22.27 -3.33
CA SER A 77 5.66 23.46 -2.53
C SER A 77 4.24 23.96 -2.74
N ARG A 78 3.65 23.66 -3.90
CA ARG A 78 2.30 24.04 -4.33
C ARG A 78 1.31 22.88 -4.33
N THR A 79 1.66 21.76 -3.72
CA THR A 79 0.86 20.54 -3.74
C THR A 79 0.41 20.16 -2.33
N ILE A 80 -0.85 19.73 -2.21
CA ILE A 80 -1.43 19.23 -0.96
C ILE A 80 -1.91 17.78 -1.13
N MET A 81 -1.55 16.94 -0.17
CA MET A 81 -2.09 15.59 -0.01
C MET A 81 -3.24 15.62 0.99
N ILE A 82 -4.43 15.19 0.56
CA ILE A 82 -5.62 15.09 1.41
C ILE A 82 -5.93 13.61 1.62
N GLY A 83 -6.14 13.18 2.86
CA GLY A 83 -6.48 11.79 3.16
C GLY A 83 -6.90 11.60 4.62
N ASP A 84 -7.38 10.40 4.91
CA ASP A 84 -7.94 9.98 6.21
C ASP A 84 -6.94 9.16 7.04
N ARG A 85 -5.86 8.66 6.43
CA ARG A 85 -4.91 7.76 7.09
C ARG A 85 -3.52 8.36 7.27
N CYS A 86 -3.09 8.44 8.52
CA CYS A 86 -1.75 8.91 8.87
C CYS A 86 -0.62 8.03 8.31
N ASN A 87 -0.77 6.71 8.37
CA ASN A 87 0.27 5.75 8.00
C ASN A 87 0.44 5.55 6.48
N SER A 88 -0.50 6.03 5.66
CA SER A 88 -0.45 5.90 4.19
C SER A 88 -0.48 7.26 3.49
N ASP A 89 -1.57 8.03 3.63
CA ASP A 89 -1.77 9.30 2.94
C ASP A 89 -0.82 10.38 3.44
N ILE A 90 -0.90 10.68 4.74
CA ILE A 90 -0.11 11.75 5.35
C ILE A 90 1.36 11.39 5.26
N LEU A 91 1.72 10.13 5.45
CA LEU A 91 3.09 9.66 5.28
C LEU A 91 3.57 9.79 3.83
N LEU A 92 2.73 9.52 2.82
CA LEU A 92 3.10 9.79 1.42
C LEU A 92 3.30 11.29 1.20
N GLY A 93 2.35 12.13 1.62
CA GLY A 93 2.43 13.57 1.44
C GLY A 93 3.73 14.15 2.02
N LYS A 94 4.08 13.75 3.26
CA LYS A 94 5.35 14.13 3.87
C LYS A 94 6.57 13.63 3.09
N ARG A 95 6.56 12.37 2.62
CA ARG A 95 7.66 11.80 1.81
C ARG A 95 7.85 12.53 0.48
N CYS A 96 6.77 13.04 -0.10
CA CYS A 96 6.80 13.82 -1.35
C CYS A 96 7.17 15.29 -1.13
N GLY A 97 7.20 15.78 0.11
CA GLY A 97 7.39 17.21 0.42
C GLY A 97 6.14 18.05 0.17
N PHE A 98 4.95 17.42 0.14
CA PHE A 98 3.67 18.10 -0.04
C PHE A 98 3.17 18.64 1.31
N GLN A 99 2.31 19.65 1.24
CA GLN A 99 1.44 19.98 2.37
C GLN A 99 0.50 18.79 2.64
N THR A 100 0.06 18.61 3.88
CA THR A 100 -0.82 17.50 4.25
C THR A 100 -2.05 17.99 4.99
N LEU A 101 -3.23 17.52 4.59
CA LEU A 101 -4.49 17.72 5.28
C LEU A 101 -5.10 16.37 5.67
N LEU A 102 -5.14 16.09 6.97
CA LEU A 102 -5.81 14.92 7.52
C LEU A 102 -7.29 15.25 7.71
N VAL A 103 -8.17 14.45 7.11
CA VAL A 103 -9.61 14.52 7.36
C VAL A 103 -10.00 13.45 8.37
N LEU A 104 -10.89 13.80 9.29
CA LEU A 104 -11.47 12.84 10.23
C LEU A 104 -12.80 12.36 9.64
N THR A 105 -12.85 11.08 9.31
CA THR A 105 -14.02 10.39 8.74
C THR A 105 -14.54 9.35 9.72
#